data_AF-A0AAN7VNP5-F1
#
_entry.id   AF-A0AAN7VNP5-F1
#
_cell.length_a   1.000
_cell.length_b   1.000
_cell.length_c   1.000
_cell.angle_alpha   90.00
_cell.angle_beta   90.00
_cell.angle_gamma   90.00
#
_symmetry.space_group_name_H-M   'P 1'
#
loop_
_entity.id
_entity.type
_entity.pdbx_description
1 polymer ?
#
loop_
_entity_poly.entity_id
_entity_poly.type
_entity_poly.pdbx_seq_one_letter_code
_entity_poly.pdbx_strand_id
1 'polypeptide(L)'
;MVRTKLEEFLKELYQSNWTNTIFDTGKPKKLIYEHHSLVKSHFGHLLPTHHIMIHYPSIIRKMGPLIHLWCMRFEAKHGYFKDLVNKLKKFKNLPKTLAERHQMFMHHSWVEKKNEN
;
A
#
# COMPACT_ATOMS: atom_id res chain seq x y z
N MET A 1 -17.06 9.90 -15.58
CA MET A 1 -17.60 10.77 -14.50
C MET A 1 -17.33 10.27 -13.08
N VAL A 2 -17.37 8.96 -12.81
CA VAL A 2 -17.05 8.40 -11.46
C VAL A 2 -15.54 8.34 -11.19
N ARG A 3 -14.74 8.01 -12.21
CA ARG A 3 -13.28 7.91 -12.12
C ARG A 3 -12.62 9.26 -11.78
N THR A 4 -13.16 10.35 -12.29
CA THR A 4 -12.65 11.71 -12.04
C THR A 4 -12.88 12.17 -10.60
N LYS A 5 -14.05 11.86 -10.01
CA LYS A 5 -14.34 12.19 -8.60
C LYS A 5 -13.47 11.40 -7.62
N LEU A 6 -13.17 10.13 -7.92
CA LEU A 6 -12.30 9.32 -7.08
C LEU A 6 -10.84 9.78 -7.18
N GLU A 7 -10.37 10.13 -8.38
CA GLU A 7 -9.03 10.69 -8.61
C GLU A 7 -8.87 12.08 -7.96
N GLU A 8 -9.88 12.94 -8.02
CA GLU A 8 -9.91 14.23 -7.31
C GLU A 8 -9.89 14.02 -5.79
N PHE A 9 -10.66 13.05 -5.27
CA PHE A 9 -10.66 12.69 -3.86
C PHE A 9 -9.29 12.15 -3.40
N LEU A 10 -8.64 11.32 -4.22
CA LEU A 10 -7.30 10.81 -3.95
C LEU A 10 -6.24 11.92 -4.02
N LYS A 11 -6.42 12.91 -4.90
CA LYS A 11 -5.55 14.10 -4.98
C LYS A 11 -5.74 15.03 -3.77
N GLU A 12 -6.97 15.24 -3.29
CA GLU A 12 -7.24 15.94 -2.02
C GLU A 12 -6.60 15.22 -0.82
N LEU A 13 -6.69 13.88 -0.80
CA LEU A 13 -6.03 13.02 0.18
C LEU A 13 -4.49 13.01 0.04
N TYR A 14 -3.93 13.39 -1.10
CA TYR A 14 -2.47 13.34 -1.31
C TYR A 14 -1.79 14.71 -1.14
N GLN A 15 -2.49 15.80 -1.44
CA GLN A 15 -1.92 17.16 -1.44
C GLN A 15 -2.21 17.98 -0.17
N SER A 16 -3.20 17.61 0.64
CA SER A 16 -3.41 18.29 1.93
C SER A 16 -2.34 17.84 2.92
N ASN A 17 -1.61 18.80 3.49
CA ASN A 17 -0.86 18.55 4.72
C ASN A 17 -1.86 18.01 5.73
N TRP A 18 -1.82 16.70 5.96
CA TRP A 18 -2.68 15.94 6.85
C TRP A 18 -2.44 16.37 8.30
N THR A 19 -2.81 17.59 8.63
CA THR A 19 -2.85 18.06 10.00
C THR A 19 -4.05 17.40 10.67
N ASN A 20 -3.91 17.11 11.96
CA ASN A 20 -4.92 16.46 12.79
C ASN A 20 -6.32 17.09 12.67
N THR A 21 -6.38 18.36 12.26
CA THR A 21 -7.58 19.16 12.03
C THR A 21 -8.55 18.57 11.02
N ILE A 22 -8.09 17.99 9.90
CA ILE A 22 -9.00 17.51 8.84
C ILE A 22 -9.75 16.23 9.27
N PHE A 23 -9.10 15.39 10.08
CA PHE A 23 -9.68 14.14 10.56
C PHE A 23 -10.74 14.31 11.65
N ASP A 24 -10.61 15.39 12.43
CA ASP A 24 -11.51 15.69 13.53
C ASP A 24 -12.88 16.20 13.04
N THR A 25 -12.94 16.72 11.81
CA THR A 25 -14.18 17.28 11.20
C THR A 25 -15.25 16.26 10.82
N GLY A 26 -14.99 14.95 10.95
CA GLY A 26 -15.93 13.91 10.51
C GLY A 26 -16.14 13.80 8.99
N LYS A 27 -15.49 14.66 8.17
CA LYS A 27 -15.55 14.65 6.69
C LYS A 27 -15.32 13.26 6.09
N PRO A 28 -14.32 12.46 6.54
CA PRO A 28 -14.08 11.13 5.96
C PRO A 28 -15.27 10.17 6.15
N LYS A 29 -15.93 10.19 7.31
CA LYS A 29 -17.07 9.32 7.59
C LYS A 29 -18.26 9.63 6.68
N LYS A 30 -18.52 10.92 6.44
CA LYS A 30 -19.61 11.38 5.55
C LYS A 30 -19.38 10.89 4.12
N LEU A 31 -18.17 11.05 3.59
CA LEU A 31 -17.84 10.61 2.23
C LEU A 31 -17.95 9.10 2.05
N ILE A 32 -17.54 8.31 3.05
CA ILE A 32 -17.71 6.85 3.04
C ILE A 32 -19.20 6.47 3.01
N TYR A 33 -20.02 7.15 3.80
CA TYR A 33 -21.47 6.92 3.82
C TYR A 33 -22.13 7.22 2.47
N GLU A 34 -21.82 8.37 1.87
CA GLU A 34 -22.33 8.76 0.56
C GLU A 34 -21.89 7.75 -0.52
N HIS A 35 -20.63 7.36 -0.51
CA HIS A 35 -20.09 6.32 -1.39
C HIS A 35 -20.86 4.99 -1.25
N HIS A 36 -21.05 4.48 -0.03
CA HIS A 36 -21.77 3.22 0.18
C HIS A 36 -23.24 3.30 -0.25
N SER A 37 -23.88 4.45 -0.04
CA SER A 37 -25.25 4.69 -0.49
C SER A 37 -25.36 4.60 -2.01
N LEU A 38 -24.40 5.20 -2.73
CA LEU A 38 -24.34 5.12 -4.19
C LEU A 38 -24.04 3.69 -4.68
N VAL A 39 -23.07 3.00 -4.06
CA VAL A 39 -22.74 1.61 -4.43
C VAL A 39 -23.95 0.71 -4.22
N LYS A 40 -24.65 0.84 -3.08
CA LYS A 40 -25.85 0.04 -2.80
C LYS A 40 -26.98 0.33 -3.79
N SER A 41 -27.15 1.60 -4.19
CA SER A 41 -28.14 2.00 -5.20
C SER A 41 -27.84 1.40 -6.58
N HIS A 42 -26.58 1.42 -7.02
CA HIS A 42 -26.22 0.97 -8.38
C HIS A 42 -25.99 -0.54 -8.49
N PHE A 43 -25.42 -1.17 -7.47
CA PHE A 43 -24.99 -2.58 -7.50
C PHE A 43 -25.83 -3.49 -6.57
N GLY A 44 -26.73 -2.92 -5.76
CA GLY A 44 -27.64 -3.66 -4.88
C GLY A 44 -27.01 -4.22 -3.60
N HIS A 45 -25.69 -4.35 -3.52
CA HIS A 45 -24.99 -4.93 -2.38
C HIS A 45 -23.62 -4.28 -2.14
N LEU A 46 -23.10 -4.45 -0.91
CA LEU A 46 -21.78 -4.00 -0.51
C LEU A 46 -20.83 -5.21 -0.43
N LEU A 47 -19.66 -5.09 -1.04
CA LEU A 47 -18.57 -6.07 -0.91
C LEU A 47 -17.84 -5.93 0.43
N PRO A 48 -17.14 -6.97 0.91
CA PRO A 48 -16.33 -6.91 2.13
C PRO A 48 -15.32 -5.76 2.16
N THR A 49 -14.78 -5.35 1.01
CA THR A 49 -13.90 -4.18 0.87
C THR A 49 -14.54 -2.87 1.34
N HIS A 50 -15.84 -2.69 1.11
CA HIS A 50 -16.59 -1.52 1.57
C HIS A 50 -16.74 -1.52 3.09
N HIS A 51 -16.91 -2.69 3.72
CA HIS A 51 -16.89 -2.78 5.17
C HIS A 51 -15.52 -2.36 5.74
N ILE A 52 -14.42 -2.75 5.10
CA ILE A 52 -13.08 -2.32 5.56
C ILE A 52 -12.93 -0.79 5.52
N MET A 53 -13.52 -0.11 4.53
CA MET A 53 -13.45 1.36 4.41
C MET A 53 -14.04 2.10 5.62
N ILE A 54 -15.04 1.55 6.33
CA ILE A 54 -15.61 2.21 7.51
C ILE A 54 -14.59 2.41 8.64
N HIS A 55 -13.52 1.60 8.65
CA HIS A 55 -12.45 1.68 9.64
C HIS A 55 -11.35 2.68 9.26
N TYR A 56 -11.28 3.13 8.00
CA TYR A 56 -10.22 4.03 7.52
C TYR A 56 -10.09 5.30 8.36
N PRO A 57 -11.16 6.01 8.76
CA PRO A 57 -11.01 7.20 9.59
C PRO A 57 -10.33 6.92 10.93
N SER A 58 -10.62 5.78 11.56
CA SER A 58 -9.97 5.41 12.82
C SER A 58 -8.53 4.96 12.62
N ILE A 59 -8.23 4.26 11.52
CA ILE A 59 -6.86 3.80 11.22
C ILE A 59 -5.99 5.00 10.94
N ILE A 60 -6.44 5.92 10.08
CA ILE A 60 -5.65 7.09 9.71
C ILE A 60 -5.38 7.99 10.92
N ARG A 61 -6.37 8.16 11.80
CA ARG A 61 -6.18 8.92 13.05
C ARG A 61 -5.14 8.30 13.99
N LYS A 62 -5.00 6.97 14.01
CA LYS A 62 -4.07 6.26 14.90
C LYS A 62 -2.67 6.05 14.28
N MET A 63 -2.63 5.78 12.98
CA MET A 63 -1.43 5.32 12.27
C MET A 63 -0.88 6.34 11.27
N GLY A 64 -1.59 7.45 11.04
CA GLY A 64 -1.27 8.41 10.00
C GLY A 64 -1.69 7.93 8.60
N PRO A 65 -1.16 8.57 7.54
CA PRO A 65 -1.58 8.32 6.15
C PRO A 65 -1.46 6.85 5.74
N LEU A 66 -2.52 6.28 5.13
CA LEU A 66 -2.56 4.87 4.74
C LEU A 66 -1.47 4.47 3.74
N ILE A 67 -0.94 5.41 2.95
CA ILE A 67 0.12 5.13 1.96
C ILE A 67 1.37 4.55 2.61
N HIS A 68 1.66 4.89 3.86
CA HIS A 68 2.80 4.34 4.60
C HIS A 68 2.54 2.91 5.11
N LEU A 69 1.27 2.48 5.14
CA LEU A 69 0.86 1.13 5.53
C LEU A 69 0.76 0.16 4.33
N TRP A 70 0.96 0.65 3.10
CA TRP A 70 0.79 -0.18 1.91
C TRP A 70 1.90 -1.22 1.75
N CYS A 71 1.49 -2.47 1.46
CA CYS A 71 2.42 -3.60 1.31
C CYS A 71 3.07 -3.70 -0.08
N MET A 72 2.68 -2.86 -1.04
CA MET A 72 3.16 -2.91 -2.43
C MET A 72 4.70 -2.89 -2.53
N ARG A 73 5.38 -2.14 -1.66
CA ARG A 73 6.86 -2.10 -1.61
C ARG A 73 7.47 -3.45 -1.21
N PHE A 74 6.85 -4.14 -0.25
CA PHE A 74 7.28 -5.46 0.18
C PHE A 74 7.00 -6.51 -0.90
N GLU A 75 5.85 -6.44 -1.57
CA GLU A 75 5.51 -7.34 -2.68
C GLU A 75 6.47 -7.17 -3.86
N ALA A 76 6.77 -5.93 -4.24
CA ALA A 76 7.76 -5.62 -5.27
C ALA A 76 9.14 -6.18 -4.90
N LYS A 77 9.57 -6.01 -3.64
CA LYS A 77 10.83 -6.59 -3.15
C LYS A 77 10.80 -8.13 -3.15
N HIS A 78 9.65 -8.73 -2.84
CA HIS A 78 9.44 -10.17 -2.87
C HIS A 78 9.62 -10.74 -4.29
N GLY A 79 9.32 -9.98 -5.35
CA GLY A 79 9.55 -10.40 -6.74
C GLY A 79 10.96 -10.98 -6.99
N TYR A 80 12.01 -10.27 -6.54
CA TYR A 80 13.39 -10.75 -6.61
C TYR A 80 13.56 -12.15 -5.99
N PHE A 81 12.97 -12.37 -4.82
CA PHE A 81 13.10 -13.63 -4.10
C PHE A 81 12.36 -14.75 -4.83
N LYS A 82 11.14 -14.52 -5.35
CA LYS A 82 10.38 -15.53 -6.11
C LYS A 82 11.15 -16.02 -7.33
N ASP A 83 11.74 -15.10 -8.09
CA ASP A 83 12.56 -15.44 -9.26
C ASP A 83 13.79 -16.25 -8.86
N LEU A 84 14.42 -15.89 -7.75
CA LEU A 84 15.58 -16.61 -7.23
C LEU A 84 15.22 -18.03 -6.77
N VAL A 85 14.07 -18.21 -6.09
CA VAL A 85 13.56 -19.56 -5.72
C VAL A 85 13.42 -20.44 -6.96
N ASN A 86 12.79 -19.92 -8.00
CA ASN A 86 12.55 -20.65 -9.25
C ASN A 86 13.85 -21.07 -9.95
N LYS A 87 14.90 -20.23 -9.87
CA LYS A 87 16.23 -20.52 -10.44
C LYS A 87 17.02 -21.53 -9.60
N LEU A 88 17.01 -21.38 -8.28
CA LEU A 88 17.82 -22.21 -7.38
C LEU A 88 17.27 -23.63 -7.22
N LYS A 89 15.94 -23.80 -7.27
CA LYS A 89 15.23 -25.09 -7.05
C LYS A 89 15.68 -25.83 -5.79
N LYS A 90 16.21 -25.12 -4.78
CA LYS A 90 16.74 -25.67 -3.53
C LYS A 90 15.89 -25.17 -2.37
N PHE A 91 15.11 -26.07 -1.77
CA PHE A 91 14.15 -25.73 -0.72
C PHE A 91 14.63 -26.06 0.70
N LYS A 92 15.77 -26.76 0.84
CA LYS A 92 16.39 -27.02 2.15
C LYS A 92 16.95 -25.70 2.71
N ASN A 93 16.36 -25.20 3.78
CA ASN A 93 16.73 -23.93 4.45
C ASN A 93 16.61 -22.70 3.53
N LEU A 94 15.52 -22.63 2.76
CA LEU A 94 15.30 -21.58 1.77
C LEU A 94 15.52 -20.13 2.28
N PRO A 95 15.03 -19.72 3.46
CA PRO A 95 15.23 -18.34 3.94
C PRO A 95 16.71 -17.99 4.10
N LYS A 96 17.53 -18.93 4.58
CA LYS A 96 18.98 -18.73 4.74
C LYS A 96 19.64 -18.50 3.39
N THR A 97 19.37 -19.37 2.41
CA THR A 97 19.95 -19.25 1.07
C THR A 97 19.50 -17.96 0.37
N LEU A 98 18.24 -17.57 0.51
CA LEU A 98 17.73 -16.31 -0.05
C LEU A 98 18.40 -15.08 0.59
N ALA A 99 18.60 -15.10 1.92
CA ALA A 99 19.28 -14.03 2.64
C ALA A 99 20.75 -13.88 2.20
N GLU A 100 21.50 -14.99 2.14
CA GLU A 100 22.90 -15.01 1.69
C GLU A 100 23.04 -14.47 0.26
N ARG A 101 22.20 -14.96 -0.66
CA ARG A 101 22.20 -14.48 -2.06
C ARG A 101 21.84 -13.01 -2.19
N HIS A 102 20.89 -12.54 -1.40
CA HIS A 102 20.50 -11.14 -1.38
C HIS A 102 21.61 -10.25 -0.83
N GLN A 103 22.29 -10.67 0.25
CA GLN A 103 23.44 -9.95 0.81
C GLN A 103 24.58 -9.82 -0.21
N MET A 104 24.94 -10.90 -0.91
CA MET A 104 25.96 -10.87 -1.96
C MET A 104 25.59 -9.91 -3.11
N PHE A 105 24.34 -9.96 -3.56
CA PHE A 105 23.83 -9.06 -4.61
C PHE A 105 23.92 -7.59 -4.18
N MET A 106 23.48 -7.27 -2.96
CA MET A 106 23.56 -5.90 -2.44
C MET A 106 25.01 -5.44 -2.33
N HIS A 107 25.91 -6.27 -1.81
CA HIS A 107 27.33 -5.92 -1.69
C HIS A 107 27.94 -5.53 -3.05
N HIS A 108 27.70 -6.33 -4.09
CA HIS A 108 28.18 -6.05 -5.44
C HIS A 108 27.68 -4.69 -5.95
N SER A 109 26.37 -4.45 -5.89
CA SER A 109 25.78 -3.18 -6.35
C SER A 109 26.27 -1.96 -5.57
N TRP A 110 26.64 -2.13 -4.30
CA TRP A 110 27.23 -1.06 -3.49
C TRP A 110 28.67 -0.75 -3.90
N VAL A 111 29.46 -1.77 -4.26
CA VAL A 111 30.84 -1.61 -4.73
C VAL A 111 30.86 -0.93 -6.09
N GLU A 112 30.02 -1.35 -7.04
CA GLU A 112 29.92 -0.72 -8.37
C GLU A 112 29.64 0.79 -8.27
N LYS A 113 28.66 1.19 -7.46
CA LYS A 113 28.33 2.60 -7.23
C LYS A 113 29.47 3.41 -6.62
N LYS A 114 30.34 2.80 -5.80
CA LYS A 114 31.51 3.49 -5.26
C LYS A 114 32.58 3.71 -6.31
N ASN A 115 32.72 2.79 -7.27
CA ASN A 115 33.72 2.88 -8.33
C ASN A 115 33.33 3.89 -9.43
N GLU A 116 32.05 4.26 -9.51
CA GLU A 116 31.51 5.26 -10.45
C GLU A 116 31.58 6.71 -9.93
N ASN A 117 31.92 6.92 -8.65
CA ASN A 117 32.10 8.24 -8.02
C ASN A 117 33.58 8.55 -7.79
#